data_AF-A0A7Y5IYY8-F1
#
_entry.id   AF-A0A7Y5IYY8-F1
#
_cell.length_a   1.000
_cell.length_b   1.000
_cell.length_c   1.000
_cell.angle_alpha   90.00
_cell.angle_beta   90.00
_cell.angle_gamma   90.00
#
_symmetry.space_group_name_H-M   'P 1'
#
loop_
_entity.id
_entity.type
_entity.pdbx_description
1 polymer ?
#
loop_
_entity_poly.entity_id
_entity_poly.type
_entity_poly.pdbx_seq_one_letter_code
_entity_poly.pdbx_strand_id
1 'polypeptide(L)'
;MVFGWRSGKFFDLVFSGLITDETRIHINRTPVERLERIAPFLYYDSNAYAVVVDGQLTWMVNALTTSDSYPYSLHEELGDKSDERSRRPRSERIVNYVEDSVKATVDAYTGAVRFYKISNDPVIEVWSRIYPDLFVEGSTMPPGVRAQVTYPPQLFHLQFDDLYIYYHMNDPMYFFNMEDMWDDADEVLGPIMDQGKSITFSMEPYNMLVETGGILPAAAEKEQFVMAMAYTPEGARNLRAIPMVYQDGEDYGRLFVLMVPKGLFITGPEQADAIIDQDPDISEKISWWNRLGTEVIRGHTSLLIIDNEVVYVEPIFIRSQQNTITQLKRVVVVVRGHAFMHETLEQALEMAYDEIGVEVLATNP
;
A
#
# COMPACT_ATOMS: atom_id res chain seq x y z
N MET A 1 16.70 27.37 -27.33
CA MET A 1 15.80 28.56 -27.37
C MET A 1 14.43 28.30 -26.75
N VAL A 2 13.59 27.39 -27.28
CA VAL A 2 12.25 27.10 -26.72
C VAL A 2 12.30 26.73 -25.22
N PHE A 3 13.26 25.87 -24.84
CA PHE A 3 13.46 25.53 -23.43
C PHE A 3 13.84 26.72 -22.57
N GLY A 4 14.72 27.61 -23.06
CA GLY A 4 15.12 28.79 -22.30
C GLY A 4 14.01 29.81 -22.13
N TRP A 5 13.12 29.94 -23.10
CA TRP A 5 11.89 30.69 -22.94
C TRP A 5 10.98 30.06 -21.86
N ARG A 6 10.72 28.75 -21.97
CA ARG A 6 9.84 28.03 -21.04
C ARG A 6 10.37 27.97 -19.60
N SER A 7 11.68 27.93 -19.41
CA SER A 7 12.32 27.83 -18.08
C SER A 7 12.69 29.18 -17.47
N GLY A 8 12.42 30.31 -18.16
CA GLY A 8 12.86 31.64 -17.72
C GLY A 8 14.39 31.85 -17.76
N LYS A 9 15.12 30.95 -18.41
CA LYS A 9 16.59 30.93 -18.48
C LYS A 9 17.10 31.19 -19.90
N PHE A 10 16.38 32.03 -20.64
CA PHE A 10 16.65 32.26 -22.07
C PHE A 10 18.07 32.73 -22.33
N PHE A 11 18.53 33.75 -21.60
CA PHE A 11 19.88 34.30 -21.75
C PHE A 11 20.95 33.27 -21.33
N ASP A 12 20.74 32.60 -20.19
CA ASP A 12 21.67 31.56 -19.69
C ASP A 12 21.84 30.41 -20.71
N LEU A 13 20.76 29.99 -21.38
CA LEU A 13 20.81 28.89 -22.36
C LEU A 13 21.28 29.32 -23.76
N VAL A 14 21.14 30.60 -24.14
CA VAL A 14 21.54 31.10 -25.47
C VAL A 14 22.99 31.57 -25.48
N PHE A 15 23.48 32.13 -24.37
CA PHE A 15 24.84 32.69 -24.28
C PHE A 15 25.82 31.79 -23.52
N SER A 16 25.41 30.62 -23.05
CA SER A 16 26.31 29.66 -22.42
C SER A 16 27.17 28.93 -23.45
N GLY A 17 28.49 29.10 -23.35
CA GLY A 17 29.47 28.32 -24.11
C GLY A 17 29.61 26.86 -23.64
N LEU A 18 28.90 26.45 -22.60
CA LEU A 18 28.87 25.05 -22.11
C LEU A 18 27.83 24.19 -22.84
N ILE A 19 26.95 24.80 -23.63
CA ILE A 19 25.90 24.11 -24.38
C ILE A 19 26.41 23.85 -25.79
N THR A 20 26.52 22.56 -26.12
CA THR A 20 26.95 22.05 -27.42
C THR A 20 25.82 21.26 -28.10
N ASP A 21 26.02 20.85 -29.34
CA ASP A 21 25.06 19.99 -30.08
C ASP A 21 24.87 18.60 -29.44
N GLU A 22 25.80 18.19 -28.57
CA GLU A 22 25.74 16.96 -27.78
C GLU A 22 24.95 17.13 -26.48
N THR A 23 24.67 18.37 -26.08
CA THR A 23 23.96 18.64 -24.83
C THR A 23 22.54 18.06 -24.90
N ARG A 24 22.12 17.40 -23.82
CA ARG A 24 20.78 16.87 -23.65
C ARG A 24 20.11 17.55 -22.47
N ILE A 25 18.90 18.07 -22.70
CA ILE A 25 18.07 18.64 -21.64
C ILE A 25 17.12 17.55 -21.17
N HIS A 26 17.18 17.22 -19.88
CA HIS A 26 16.27 16.26 -19.27
C HIS A 26 15.04 17.00 -18.74
N ILE A 27 13.88 16.73 -19.32
CA ILE A 27 12.58 17.25 -18.87
C ILE A 27 11.65 16.10 -18.48
N ASN A 28 10.65 16.39 -17.64
CA ASN A 28 9.68 15.42 -17.12
C ASN A 28 10.42 14.20 -16.56
N ARG A 29 11.21 14.47 -15.51
CA ARG A 29 12.19 13.52 -14.97
C ARG A 29 11.53 12.43 -14.15
N THR A 30 10.35 12.69 -13.60
CA THR A 30 9.61 11.67 -12.86
C THR A 30 8.79 10.81 -13.82
N PRO A 31 8.65 9.50 -13.54
CA PRO A 31 7.81 8.61 -14.33
C PRO A 31 6.40 9.16 -14.47
N VAL A 32 5.76 9.54 -13.36
CA VAL A 32 4.37 10.04 -13.33
C VAL A 32 4.20 11.29 -14.20
N GLU A 33 5.02 12.34 -14.04
CA GLU A 33 4.91 13.57 -14.87
C GLU A 33 5.04 13.27 -16.38
N ARG A 34 5.85 12.27 -16.74
CA ARG A 34 6.01 11.84 -18.14
C ARG A 34 4.76 11.14 -18.65
N LEU A 35 4.22 10.21 -17.86
CA LEU A 35 3.01 9.47 -18.21
C LEU A 35 1.81 10.40 -18.36
N GLU A 36 1.60 11.32 -17.43
CA GLU A 36 0.54 12.34 -17.49
C GLU A 36 0.64 13.21 -18.74
N ARG A 37 1.86 13.51 -19.19
CA ARG A 37 2.05 14.31 -20.40
C ARG A 37 1.64 13.57 -21.67
N ILE A 38 1.74 12.24 -21.66
CA ILE A 38 1.41 11.36 -22.79
C ILE A 38 -0.09 11.03 -22.78
N ALA A 39 -0.62 10.60 -21.63
CA ALA A 39 -2.00 10.17 -21.46
C ALA A 39 -2.61 10.82 -20.20
N PRO A 40 -2.97 12.12 -20.24
CA PRO A 40 -3.49 12.87 -19.09
C PRO A 40 -4.90 12.46 -18.66
N PHE A 41 -5.57 11.62 -19.45
CA PHE A 41 -6.92 11.16 -19.19
C PHE A 41 -6.98 9.94 -18.25
N LEU A 42 -5.84 9.27 -18.02
CA LEU A 42 -5.70 8.22 -17.02
C LEU A 42 -5.43 8.83 -15.65
N TYR A 43 -5.94 8.19 -14.60
CA TYR A 43 -5.59 8.53 -13.23
C TYR A 43 -4.40 7.66 -12.81
N TYR A 44 -3.27 8.28 -12.51
CA TYR A 44 -2.05 7.58 -12.09
C TYR A 44 -1.94 7.54 -10.58
N ASP A 45 -1.59 6.36 -10.08
CA ASP A 45 -1.15 6.12 -8.72
C ASP A 45 0.04 7.04 -8.37
N SER A 46 0.06 7.54 -7.14
CA SER A 46 1.10 8.43 -6.62
C SER A 46 2.45 7.70 -6.44
N ASN A 47 2.42 6.38 -6.24
CA ASN A 47 3.59 5.59 -5.88
C ASN A 47 4.18 4.80 -7.07
N ALA A 48 5.01 5.47 -7.86
CA ALA A 48 5.83 4.79 -8.87
C ALA A 48 6.93 3.96 -8.19
N TYR A 49 6.95 2.64 -8.43
CA TYR A 49 7.94 1.73 -7.87
C TYR A 49 8.93 1.26 -8.93
N ALA A 50 10.14 0.93 -8.51
CA ALA A 50 11.21 0.52 -9.40
C ALA A 50 11.42 -0.99 -9.33
N VAL A 51 11.49 -1.63 -10.48
CA VAL A 51 11.68 -3.08 -10.62
C VAL A 51 12.88 -3.36 -11.50
N VAL A 52 13.51 -4.52 -11.31
CA VAL A 52 14.62 -4.96 -12.15
C VAL A 52 14.10 -6.00 -13.14
N VAL A 53 14.07 -5.63 -14.42
CA VAL A 53 13.65 -6.50 -15.51
C VAL A 53 14.85 -6.71 -16.42
N ASP A 54 15.28 -7.96 -16.58
CA ASP A 54 16.44 -8.34 -17.40
C ASP A 54 17.73 -7.55 -17.05
N GLY A 55 17.92 -7.26 -15.76
CA GLY A 55 19.08 -6.50 -15.25
C GLY A 55 18.98 -4.98 -15.47
N GLN A 56 17.86 -4.47 -15.95
CA GLN A 56 17.60 -3.05 -16.16
C GLN A 56 16.51 -2.54 -15.22
N LEU A 57 16.74 -1.36 -14.65
CA LEU A 57 15.76 -0.65 -13.84
C LEU A 57 14.61 -0.12 -14.71
N THR A 58 13.40 -0.54 -14.38
CA THR A 58 12.14 -0.08 -15.00
C THR A 58 11.24 0.47 -13.92
N TRP A 59 10.68 1.65 -14.12
CA TRP A 59 9.63 2.18 -13.26
C TRP A 59 8.29 1.61 -13.66
N MET A 60 7.51 1.14 -12.70
CA MET A 60 6.13 0.71 -12.89
C MET A 60 5.18 1.70 -12.20
N VAL A 61 4.04 1.95 -12.84
CA VAL A 61 3.01 2.86 -12.36
C VAL A 61 1.64 2.26 -12.69
N ASN A 62 0.78 2.16 -11.68
CA ASN A 62 -0.61 1.78 -11.86
C ASN A 62 -1.39 2.96 -12.47
N ALA A 63 -2.25 2.67 -13.44
CA ALA A 63 -3.06 3.68 -14.10
C ALA A 63 -4.51 3.21 -14.24
N LEU A 64 -5.40 3.95 -13.61
CA LEU A 64 -6.83 3.70 -13.59
C LEU A 64 -7.50 4.44 -14.75
N THR A 65 -8.53 3.83 -15.33
CA THR A 65 -9.51 4.61 -16.09
C THR A 65 -10.61 5.09 -15.16
N THR A 66 -11.16 6.27 -15.46
CA THR A 66 -12.17 6.90 -14.62
C THR A 66 -13.22 7.61 -15.48
N SER A 67 -14.45 7.70 -14.98
CA SER A 67 -15.48 8.60 -15.50
C SER A 67 -16.24 9.23 -14.34
N ASP A 68 -16.80 10.43 -14.55
CA ASP A 68 -17.75 11.11 -13.68
C ASP A 68 -19.18 11.11 -14.27
N SER A 69 -19.35 10.44 -15.42
CA SER A 69 -20.54 10.48 -16.25
C SER A 69 -21.09 9.07 -16.56
N TYR A 70 -20.67 8.05 -15.80
CA TYR A 70 -21.17 6.69 -15.97
C TYR A 70 -22.64 6.61 -15.49
N PRO A 71 -23.58 6.12 -16.31
CA PRO A 71 -25.01 6.15 -15.95
C PRO A 71 -25.35 5.29 -14.74
N TYR A 72 -26.25 5.78 -13.88
CA TYR A 72 -26.79 5.06 -12.72
C TYR A 72 -25.75 4.63 -11.66
N SER A 73 -24.60 5.30 -11.62
CA SER A 73 -23.57 5.07 -10.60
C SER A 73 -23.57 6.15 -9.52
N LEU A 74 -23.09 5.77 -8.33
CA LEU A 74 -22.80 6.67 -7.22
C LEU A 74 -21.51 7.44 -7.49
N HIS A 75 -21.51 8.74 -7.16
CA HIS A 75 -20.31 9.57 -7.21
C HIS A 75 -19.55 9.46 -5.90
N GLU A 76 -18.25 9.24 -6.01
CA GLU A 76 -17.30 9.19 -4.90
C GLU A 76 -16.05 10.01 -5.23
N GLU A 77 -15.28 10.30 -4.19
CA GLU A 77 -14.00 10.98 -4.30
C GLU A 77 -12.87 9.94 -4.47
N LEU A 78 -12.29 9.88 -5.67
CA LEU A 78 -11.10 9.07 -5.92
C LEU A 78 -9.86 9.89 -5.55
N GLY A 79 -9.18 9.43 -4.51
CA GLY A 79 -7.95 10.01 -3.99
C GLY A 79 -7.28 9.01 -3.08
N ASP A 80 -6.21 9.46 -2.44
CA ASP A 80 -5.46 8.66 -1.49
C ASP A 80 -5.37 9.46 -0.19
N LYS A 81 -6.05 8.98 0.86
CA LYS A 81 -6.01 9.64 2.18
C LYS A 81 -4.57 9.60 2.75
N SER A 82 -3.76 8.62 2.34
CA SER A 82 -2.34 8.51 2.67
C SER A 82 -1.45 9.49 1.88
N ASP A 83 -1.92 10.00 0.73
CA ASP A 83 -1.18 10.93 -0.13
C ASP A 83 -0.94 12.28 0.55
N GLU A 84 -1.69 12.63 1.60
CA GLU A 84 -1.41 13.81 2.42
C GLU A 84 0.05 13.83 2.93
N ARG A 85 0.65 12.64 3.11
CA ARG A 85 2.05 12.47 3.53
C ARG A 85 3.01 12.30 2.37
N SER A 86 2.50 12.11 1.15
CA SER A 86 3.32 12.01 -0.05
C SER A 86 4.03 13.32 -0.33
N ARG A 87 5.25 13.23 -0.86
CA ARG A 87 5.97 14.43 -1.32
C ARG A 87 5.30 15.09 -2.53
N ARG A 88 4.38 14.37 -3.18
CA ARG A 88 3.70 14.78 -4.40
C ARG A 88 2.25 14.25 -4.35
N PRO A 89 1.40 14.83 -3.49
CA PRO A 89 0.01 14.43 -3.41
C PRO A 89 -0.67 14.60 -4.77
N ARG A 90 -1.53 13.65 -5.12
CA ARG A 90 -2.41 13.69 -6.28
C ARG A 90 -3.66 14.47 -5.90
N SER A 91 -4.20 15.20 -6.87
CA SER A 91 -5.50 15.83 -6.66
C SER A 91 -6.56 14.75 -6.65
N GLU A 92 -7.43 14.84 -5.65
CA GLU A 92 -8.69 14.10 -5.62
C GLU A 92 -9.52 14.39 -6.88
N ARG A 93 -10.27 13.38 -7.30
CA ARG A 93 -11.14 13.46 -8.47
C ARG A 93 -12.49 12.85 -8.13
N ILE A 94 -13.55 13.64 -8.30
CA ILE A 94 -14.90 13.09 -8.27
C ILE A 94 -15.08 12.16 -9.47
N VAL A 95 -15.42 10.91 -9.19
CA VAL A 95 -15.66 9.85 -10.18
C VAL A 95 -16.95 9.12 -9.82
N ASN A 96 -17.57 8.47 -10.78
CA ASN A 96 -18.63 7.49 -10.55
C ASN A 96 -18.38 6.17 -11.30
N TYR A 97 -17.16 6.02 -11.79
CA TYR A 97 -16.63 4.82 -12.40
C TYR A 97 -15.11 4.87 -12.29
N VAL A 98 -14.52 3.76 -11.89
CA VAL A 98 -13.07 3.56 -11.86
C VAL A 98 -12.75 2.09 -12.10
N GLU A 99 -11.65 1.81 -12.79
CA GLU A 99 -11.20 0.45 -13.07
C GLU A 99 -9.66 0.39 -13.14
N ASP A 100 -9.08 -0.72 -12.67
CA ASP A 100 -7.64 -1.00 -12.84
C ASP A 100 -7.36 -1.48 -14.26
N SER A 101 -7.25 -0.53 -15.18
CA SER A 101 -7.26 -0.84 -16.61
C SER A 101 -5.88 -0.92 -17.25
N VAL A 102 -4.88 -0.20 -16.70
CA VAL A 102 -3.59 -0.02 -17.37
C VAL A 102 -2.43 -0.13 -16.39
N LYS A 103 -1.37 -0.85 -16.81
CA LYS A 103 -0.06 -0.82 -16.16
C LYS A 103 0.93 -0.10 -17.06
N ALA A 104 1.59 0.93 -16.55
CA ALA A 104 2.55 1.71 -17.31
C ALA A 104 3.98 1.40 -16.88
N THR A 105 4.88 1.26 -17.84
CA THR A 105 6.33 1.12 -17.58
C THR A 105 7.11 2.28 -18.16
N VAL A 106 8.10 2.78 -17.43
CA VAL A 106 9.08 3.77 -17.90
C VAL A 106 10.49 3.22 -17.70
N ASP A 107 11.21 2.99 -18.79
CA ASP A 107 12.62 2.60 -18.74
C ASP A 107 13.44 3.70 -18.06
N ALA A 108 14.22 3.36 -17.03
CA ALA A 108 14.94 4.35 -16.22
C ALA A 108 16.13 4.99 -16.95
N TYR A 109 16.63 4.38 -18.04
CA TYR A 109 17.79 4.83 -18.80
C TYR A 109 17.38 5.56 -20.08
N THR A 110 16.42 5.02 -20.82
CA THR A 110 15.97 5.56 -22.11
C THR A 110 14.75 6.48 -21.96
N GLY A 111 13.98 6.33 -20.89
CA GLY A 111 12.71 7.02 -20.69
C GLY A 111 11.61 6.56 -21.65
N ALA A 112 11.79 5.41 -22.30
CA ALA A 112 10.79 4.77 -23.15
C ALA A 112 9.59 4.35 -22.31
N VAL A 113 8.39 4.64 -22.81
CA VAL A 113 7.13 4.40 -22.12
C VAL A 113 6.36 3.30 -22.84
N ARG A 114 5.72 2.41 -22.08
CA ARG A 114 4.70 1.49 -22.60
C ARG A 114 3.49 1.50 -21.67
N PHE A 115 2.30 1.51 -22.26
CA PHE A 115 1.04 1.36 -21.55
C PHE A 115 0.45 0.00 -21.90
N TYR A 116 0.39 -0.90 -20.91
CA TYR A 116 -0.20 -2.21 -21.05
C TYR A 116 -1.65 -2.18 -20.59
N LYS A 117 -2.58 -2.39 -21.52
CA LYS A 117 -4.01 -2.53 -21.23
C LYS A 117 -4.26 -3.91 -20.62
N ILE A 118 -4.70 -3.96 -19.37
CA ILE A 118 -4.93 -5.22 -18.63
C ILE A 118 -6.41 -5.56 -18.45
N SER A 119 -7.31 -4.59 -18.62
CA SER A 119 -8.77 -4.78 -18.58
C SER A 119 -9.41 -4.47 -19.94
N ASN A 120 -10.63 -4.97 -20.15
CA ASN A 120 -11.45 -4.71 -21.33
C ASN A 120 -12.69 -3.89 -20.98
N ASP A 121 -12.53 -2.97 -20.03
CA ASP A 121 -13.62 -2.19 -19.50
C ASP A 121 -14.11 -1.10 -20.48
N PRO A 122 -15.37 -0.63 -20.36
CA PRO A 122 -15.94 0.29 -21.34
C PRO A 122 -15.14 1.59 -21.55
N VAL A 123 -14.46 2.11 -20.52
CA VAL A 123 -13.75 3.38 -20.61
C VAL A 123 -12.40 3.18 -21.32
N ILE A 124 -11.64 2.15 -20.98
CA ILE A 124 -10.36 1.88 -21.67
C ILE A 124 -10.57 1.50 -23.14
N GLU A 125 -11.68 0.82 -23.47
CA GLU A 125 -12.05 0.50 -24.84
C GLU A 125 -12.26 1.75 -25.70
N VAL A 126 -12.89 2.79 -25.15
CA VAL A 126 -13.06 4.06 -25.85
C VAL A 126 -11.72 4.74 -26.08
N TRP A 127 -10.87 4.83 -25.05
CA TRP A 127 -9.54 5.44 -25.19
C TRP A 127 -8.64 4.68 -26.17
N SER A 128 -8.71 3.35 -26.18
CA SER A 128 -7.98 2.50 -27.12
C SER A 128 -8.41 2.74 -28.57
N ARG A 129 -9.70 3.04 -28.82
CA ARG A 129 -10.18 3.40 -30.17
C ARG A 129 -9.74 4.81 -30.60
N ILE A 130 -9.68 5.76 -29.66
CA ILE A 130 -9.22 7.13 -29.93
C ILE A 130 -7.71 7.15 -30.22
N TYR A 131 -6.94 6.32 -29.49
CA TYR A 131 -5.48 6.22 -29.60
C TYR A 131 -5.01 4.78 -29.86
N PRO A 132 -5.18 4.24 -31.09
CA PRO A 132 -4.91 2.82 -31.39
C PRO A 132 -3.48 2.36 -31.13
N ASP A 133 -2.50 3.26 -31.25
CA ASP A 133 -1.08 2.94 -31.11
C ASP A 133 -0.54 3.20 -29.68
N LEU A 134 -1.36 3.74 -28.77
CA LEU A 134 -0.92 4.13 -27.44
C LEU A 134 -0.82 2.94 -26.48
N PHE A 135 -1.76 2.01 -26.59
CA PHE A 135 -1.87 0.85 -25.70
C PHE A 135 -1.39 -0.40 -26.39
N VAL A 136 -0.67 -1.23 -25.65
CA VAL A 136 -0.36 -2.61 -26.04
C VAL A 136 -1.14 -3.56 -25.14
N GLU A 137 -1.51 -4.72 -25.67
CA GLU A 137 -2.23 -5.73 -24.90
C GLU A 137 -1.39 -6.21 -23.70
N GLY A 138 -2.00 -6.30 -22.53
CA GLY A 138 -1.34 -6.76 -21.30
C GLY A 138 -0.78 -8.17 -21.40
N SER A 139 -1.38 -9.00 -22.27
CA SER A 139 -0.87 -10.33 -22.62
C SER A 139 0.53 -10.31 -23.26
N THR A 140 0.96 -9.16 -23.80
CA THR A 140 2.30 -8.95 -24.37
C THR A 140 3.34 -8.47 -23.36
N MET A 141 2.94 -8.24 -22.10
CA MET A 141 3.89 -7.89 -21.04
C MET A 141 4.99 -8.95 -20.93
N PRO A 142 6.28 -8.54 -20.97
CA PRO A 142 7.39 -9.44 -20.69
C PRO A 142 7.19 -10.14 -19.33
N PRO A 143 7.59 -11.41 -19.17
CA PRO A 143 7.39 -12.16 -17.93
C PRO A 143 7.92 -11.44 -16.68
N GLY A 144 9.11 -10.84 -16.76
CA GLY A 144 9.70 -10.08 -15.66
C GLY A 144 8.95 -8.80 -15.30
N VAL A 145 8.21 -8.18 -16.22
CA VAL A 145 7.30 -7.05 -15.91
C VAL A 145 6.01 -7.57 -15.28
N ARG A 146 5.45 -8.64 -15.87
CA ARG A 146 4.18 -9.22 -15.40
C ARG A 146 4.26 -9.71 -13.96
N ALA A 147 5.38 -10.31 -13.58
CA ALA A 147 5.63 -10.81 -12.22
C ALA A 147 5.85 -9.69 -11.18
N GLN A 148 5.71 -8.42 -11.57
CA GLN A 148 5.92 -7.27 -10.70
C GLN A 148 4.68 -6.36 -10.66
N VAL A 149 3.58 -6.77 -11.28
CA VAL A 149 2.34 -5.99 -11.29
C VAL A 149 1.74 -5.98 -9.88
N THR A 150 1.24 -4.82 -9.47
CA THR A 150 0.60 -4.64 -8.16
C THR A 150 -0.82 -4.12 -8.31
N TYR A 151 -1.68 -4.44 -7.34
CA TYR A 151 -3.02 -3.86 -7.29
C TYR A 151 -2.96 -2.39 -6.83
N PRO A 152 -3.77 -1.47 -7.39
CA PRO A 152 -3.69 -0.05 -7.05
C PRO A 152 -4.25 0.23 -5.65
N PRO A 153 -3.46 0.79 -4.70
CA PRO A 153 -3.95 1.10 -3.35
C PRO A 153 -5.15 2.05 -3.35
N GLN A 154 -5.18 3.06 -4.23
CA GLN A 154 -6.29 4.02 -4.28
C GLN A 154 -7.61 3.39 -4.70
N LEU A 155 -7.55 2.38 -5.59
CA LEU A 155 -8.73 1.60 -5.94
C LEU A 155 -9.17 0.74 -4.76
N PHE A 156 -8.22 0.16 -4.03
CA PHE A 156 -8.50 -0.64 -2.83
C PHE A 156 -9.15 0.20 -1.72
N HIS A 157 -8.65 1.41 -1.45
CA HIS A 157 -9.26 2.37 -0.52
C HIS A 157 -10.69 2.71 -0.93
N LEU A 158 -10.92 3.15 -2.17
CA LEU A 158 -12.27 3.45 -2.63
C LEU A 158 -13.22 2.25 -2.46
N GLN A 159 -12.72 1.05 -2.76
CA GLN A 159 -13.51 -0.17 -2.63
C GLN A 159 -13.87 -0.48 -1.17
N PHE A 160 -12.92 -0.37 -0.24
CA PHE A 160 -13.13 -0.86 1.13
C PHE A 160 -13.40 0.21 2.18
N ASP A 161 -12.80 1.40 2.09
CA ASP A 161 -13.00 2.51 3.04
C ASP A 161 -14.26 3.31 2.74
N ASP A 162 -14.61 3.49 1.46
CA ASP A 162 -15.69 4.40 1.09
C ASP A 162 -16.98 3.63 0.70
N LEU A 163 -16.84 2.43 0.15
CA LEU A 163 -17.97 1.63 -0.33
C LEU A 163 -18.29 0.42 0.57
N TYR A 164 -17.35 -0.51 0.72
CA TYR A 164 -17.65 -1.81 1.30
C TYR A 164 -17.96 -1.76 2.81
N ILE A 165 -17.51 -0.73 3.54
CA ILE A 165 -17.93 -0.48 4.93
C ILE A 165 -19.46 -0.39 5.10
N TYR A 166 -20.17 0.00 4.05
CA TYR A 166 -21.64 0.05 4.02
C TYR A 166 -22.24 -1.17 3.32
N TYR A 167 -21.75 -1.48 2.11
CA TYR A 167 -22.45 -2.39 1.19
C TYR A 167 -22.23 -3.88 1.47
N HIS A 168 -21.38 -4.25 2.43
CA HIS A 168 -21.33 -5.64 2.91
C HIS A 168 -22.62 -6.03 3.66
N MET A 169 -23.39 -5.06 4.16
CA MET A 169 -24.67 -5.27 4.85
C MET A 169 -25.78 -5.56 3.85
N ASN A 170 -26.12 -6.83 3.70
CA ASN A 170 -27.17 -7.27 2.77
C ASN A 170 -28.60 -7.21 3.36
N ASP A 171 -28.74 -7.13 4.70
CA ASP A 171 -30.06 -6.99 5.33
C ASP A 171 -30.50 -5.51 5.28
N PRO A 172 -31.69 -5.20 4.71
CA PRO A 172 -32.13 -3.81 4.56
C PRO A 172 -32.30 -3.06 5.88
N MET A 173 -32.61 -3.77 6.97
CA MET A 173 -32.76 -3.14 8.28
C MET A 173 -31.39 -2.78 8.87
N TYR A 174 -30.45 -3.72 8.82
CA TYR A 174 -29.09 -3.44 9.27
C TYR A 174 -28.45 -2.33 8.46
N PHE A 175 -28.66 -2.30 7.14
CA PHE A 175 -28.17 -1.24 6.28
C PHE A 175 -28.79 0.12 6.62
N PHE A 176 -30.12 0.20 6.77
CA PHE A 176 -30.80 1.46 7.08
C PHE A 176 -30.39 2.05 8.45
N ASN A 177 -30.09 1.19 9.43
CA ASN A 177 -29.63 1.62 10.75
C ASN A 177 -28.10 1.74 10.85
N MET A 178 -27.35 1.34 9.82
CA MET A 178 -25.87 1.26 9.83
C MET A 178 -25.34 0.42 11.01
N GLU A 179 -25.99 -0.70 11.32
CA GLU A 179 -25.75 -1.49 12.56
C GLU A 179 -24.39 -2.23 12.60
N ASP A 180 -23.79 -2.52 11.45
CA ASP A 180 -22.51 -3.25 11.34
C ASP A 180 -21.54 -2.45 10.45
N MET A 181 -21.56 -1.11 10.55
CA MET A 181 -20.61 -0.26 9.84
C MET A 181 -19.19 -0.56 10.31
N TRP A 182 -18.25 -0.61 9.37
CA TRP A 182 -16.84 -0.80 9.65
C TRP A 182 -16.08 0.51 9.54
N ASP A 183 -14.94 0.53 10.20
CA ASP A 183 -13.95 1.60 10.18
C ASP A 183 -12.58 0.98 9.89
N ASP A 184 -11.71 1.72 9.23
CA ASP A 184 -10.32 1.30 9.11
C ASP A 184 -9.68 1.23 10.49
N ALA A 185 -8.87 0.20 10.72
CA ALA A 185 -8.23 0.07 12.02
C ALA A 185 -7.18 1.17 12.23
N ASP A 186 -7.06 1.63 13.46
CA ASP A 186 -6.00 2.54 13.88
C ASP A 186 -4.72 1.80 14.31
N GLU A 187 -3.56 2.40 14.03
CA GLU A 187 -2.25 2.03 14.53
C GLU A 187 -1.53 3.21 15.19
N VAL A 188 -0.59 2.90 16.09
CA VAL A 188 0.35 3.87 16.65
C VAL A 188 1.61 3.92 15.80
N LEU A 189 1.90 5.08 15.21
CA LEU A 189 3.07 5.25 14.35
C LEU A 189 3.92 6.47 14.71
N GLY A 190 5.22 6.38 14.41
CA GLY A 190 6.12 7.51 14.43
C GLY A 190 6.86 7.67 15.76
N PRO A 191 7.40 8.86 16.02
CA PRO A 191 8.25 9.07 17.18
C PRO A 191 7.43 9.07 18.47
N ILE A 192 7.91 8.32 19.47
CA ILE A 192 7.30 8.32 20.79
C ILE A 192 7.64 9.62 21.50
N MET A 193 6.63 10.47 21.75
CA MET A 193 6.82 11.77 22.39
C MET A 193 7.05 11.62 23.91
N ASP A 194 7.87 12.50 24.48
CA ASP A 194 8.27 12.53 25.91
C ASP A 194 7.10 12.76 26.90
N GLN A 195 5.87 12.95 26.40
CA GLN A 195 4.63 13.05 27.19
C GLN A 195 3.79 11.76 27.17
N GLY A 196 4.32 10.66 26.62
CA GLY A 196 3.59 9.39 26.50
C GLY A 196 2.38 9.46 25.56
N LYS A 197 2.34 10.46 24.66
CA LYS A 197 1.31 10.57 23.62
C LYS A 197 1.86 10.00 22.32
N SER A 198 1.38 8.81 21.99
CA SER A 198 1.43 8.27 20.65
C SER A 198 0.35 8.92 19.80
N ILE A 199 0.65 9.21 18.53
CA ILE A 199 -0.36 9.66 17.58
C ILE A 199 -0.92 8.41 16.91
N THR A 200 -2.22 8.23 17.00
CA THR A 200 -2.92 7.16 16.27
C THR A 200 -3.18 7.61 14.84
N PHE A 201 -3.09 6.66 13.92
CA PHE A 201 -3.33 6.87 12.50
C PHE A 201 -4.10 5.68 11.94
N SER A 202 -5.00 5.96 11.01
CA SER A 202 -5.53 4.99 10.06
C SER A 202 -4.43 4.10 9.49
N MET A 203 -4.67 2.80 9.51
CA MET A 203 -3.80 1.84 8.84
C MET A 203 -3.87 2.02 7.33
N GLU A 204 -2.74 1.79 6.67
CA GLU A 204 -2.66 1.78 5.20
C GLU A 204 -2.62 0.34 4.67
N PRO A 205 -3.12 0.07 3.45
CA PRO A 205 -2.96 -1.22 2.80
C PRO A 205 -1.49 -1.57 2.66
N TYR A 206 -1.13 -2.78 3.10
CA TYR A 206 0.22 -3.30 2.99
C TYR A 206 0.22 -4.62 2.24
N ASN A 207 1.37 -4.92 1.64
CA ASN A 207 1.54 -6.17 0.90
C ASN A 207 2.23 -7.22 1.76
N MET A 208 1.81 -8.47 1.60
CA MET A 208 2.45 -9.64 2.21
C MET A 208 2.39 -10.84 1.27
N LEU A 209 3.27 -11.81 1.50
CA LEU A 209 3.18 -13.13 0.87
C LEU A 209 2.35 -14.04 1.77
N VAL A 210 1.42 -14.78 1.17
CA VAL A 210 0.59 -15.75 1.87
C VAL A 210 0.58 -17.09 1.15
N GLU A 211 0.42 -18.16 1.92
CA GLU A 211 0.03 -19.46 1.39
C GLU A 211 -1.49 -19.51 1.21
N THR A 212 -1.97 -19.88 0.02
CA THR A 212 -3.40 -19.99 -0.29
C THR A 212 -3.96 -21.35 0.09
N GLY A 213 -5.28 -21.41 0.30
CA GLY A 213 -5.95 -22.58 0.83
C GLY A 213 -6.22 -22.48 2.34
N GLY A 214 -6.94 -23.47 2.88
CA GLY A 214 -7.41 -23.42 4.27
C GLY A 214 -8.48 -22.34 4.46
N ILE A 215 -8.19 -21.34 5.30
CA ILE A 215 -9.07 -20.19 5.51
C ILE A 215 -9.01 -19.16 4.37
N LEU A 216 -7.92 -19.16 3.59
CA LEU A 216 -7.79 -18.33 2.41
C LEU A 216 -8.35 -19.07 1.18
N PRO A 217 -9.08 -18.38 0.28
CA PRO A 217 -9.56 -18.98 -0.96
C PRO A 217 -8.40 -19.55 -1.80
N ALA A 218 -8.49 -20.81 -2.26
CA ALA A 218 -7.43 -21.43 -3.05
C ALA A 218 -7.16 -20.66 -4.37
N ALA A 219 -5.89 -20.48 -4.73
CA ALA A 219 -5.45 -19.85 -5.99
C ALA A 219 -4.83 -20.89 -6.94
N ALA A 220 -4.51 -20.45 -8.16
CA ALA A 220 -3.77 -21.25 -9.14
C ALA A 220 -2.36 -21.60 -8.64
N GLU A 221 -1.71 -20.66 -7.92
CA GLU A 221 -0.44 -20.88 -7.25
C GLU A 221 -0.62 -20.97 -5.73
N LYS A 222 0.20 -21.81 -5.09
CA LYS A 222 0.13 -22.05 -3.64
C LYS A 222 0.52 -20.80 -2.84
N GLU A 223 1.42 -20.00 -3.38
CA GLU A 223 1.85 -18.74 -2.78
C GLU A 223 1.29 -17.58 -3.60
N GLN A 224 0.85 -16.52 -2.93
CA GLN A 224 0.35 -15.30 -3.57
C GLN A 224 0.90 -14.08 -2.85
N PHE A 225 1.27 -13.07 -3.63
CA PHE A 225 1.43 -11.70 -3.18
C PHE A 225 0.06 -11.04 -3.04
N VAL A 226 -0.20 -10.47 -1.87
CA VAL A 226 -1.53 -9.99 -1.47
C VAL A 226 -1.41 -8.61 -0.86
N MET A 227 -2.32 -7.72 -1.22
CA MET A 227 -2.56 -6.49 -0.45
C MET A 227 -3.70 -6.74 0.53
N ALA A 228 -3.51 -6.33 1.77
CA ALA A 228 -4.46 -6.51 2.84
C ALA A 228 -4.54 -5.27 3.72
N MET A 229 -5.66 -5.15 4.43
CA MET A 229 -5.90 -4.09 5.41
C MET A 229 -6.80 -4.64 6.52
N ALA A 230 -6.72 -4.09 7.73
CA ALA A 230 -7.53 -4.52 8.87
C ALA A 230 -8.63 -3.50 9.15
N TYR A 231 -9.83 -4.00 9.48
CA TYR A 231 -10.99 -3.19 9.83
C TYR A 231 -11.52 -3.56 11.20
N THR A 232 -12.06 -2.58 11.90
CA THR A 232 -12.82 -2.72 13.15
C THR A 232 -14.27 -2.32 12.90
N PRO A 233 -15.20 -2.65 13.80
CA PRO A 233 -16.51 -2.02 13.80
C PRO A 233 -16.36 -0.54 14.18
N GLU A 234 -17.22 0.33 13.63
CA GLU A 234 -17.26 1.76 13.98
C GLU A 234 -17.25 1.97 15.50
N GLY A 235 -16.28 2.75 15.98
CA GLY A 235 -16.15 3.10 17.41
C GLY A 235 -15.67 1.95 18.32
N ALA A 236 -15.27 0.81 17.76
CA ALA A 236 -14.68 -0.31 18.48
C ALA A 236 -13.24 -0.57 18.00
N ARG A 237 -12.50 -1.38 18.77
CA ARG A 237 -11.05 -1.59 18.55
C ARG A 237 -10.67 -3.04 18.25
N ASN A 238 -11.64 -3.95 18.34
CA ASN A 238 -11.43 -5.36 18.05
C ASN A 238 -11.51 -5.60 16.54
N LEU A 239 -10.68 -6.52 16.04
CA LEU A 239 -10.67 -6.89 14.63
C LEU A 239 -12.05 -7.40 14.20
N ARG A 240 -12.52 -6.94 13.03
CA ARG A 240 -13.80 -7.33 12.43
C ARG A 240 -13.63 -8.00 11.08
N ALA A 241 -12.76 -7.46 10.24
CA ALA A 241 -12.55 -7.93 8.89
C ALA A 241 -11.13 -7.67 8.39
N ILE A 242 -10.71 -8.48 7.42
CA ILE A 242 -9.45 -8.35 6.70
C ILE A 242 -9.76 -8.51 5.21
N PRO A 243 -10.12 -7.43 4.49
CA PRO A 243 -10.16 -7.45 3.03
C PRO A 243 -8.76 -7.68 2.46
N MET A 244 -8.74 -8.39 1.34
CA MET A 244 -7.53 -8.81 0.65
C MET A 244 -7.75 -8.85 -0.86
N VAL A 245 -6.66 -8.66 -1.61
CA VAL A 245 -6.63 -8.83 -3.07
C VAL A 245 -5.37 -9.57 -3.51
N TYR A 246 -5.55 -10.63 -4.30
CA TYR A 246 -4.43 -11.35 -4.93
C TYR A 246 -3.83 -10.52 -6.08
N GLN A 247 -2.50 -10.54 -6.19
CA GLN A 247 -1.74 -9.71 -7.14
C GLN A 247 -0.90 -10.52 -8.13
N ASP A 248 -0.97 -11.85 -8.10
CA ASP A 248 -0.13 -12.69 -8.95
C ASP A 248 -0.93 -13.48 -9.98
N GLY A 249 -0.29 -13.65 -11.15
CA GLY A 249 -0.68 -14.64 -12.15
C GLY A 249 -2.13 -14.53 -12.62
N GLU A 250 -2.82 -15.68 -12.64
CA GLU A 250 -4.20 -15.81 -13.11
C GLU A 250 -5.24 -15.29 -12.10
N ASP A 251 -4.85 -15.13 -10.84
CA ASP A 251 -5.71 -14.68 -9.74
C ASP A 251 -5.58 -13.16 -9.46
N TYR A 252 -4.80 -12.44 -10.26
CA TYR A 252 -4.65 -10.99 -10.16
C TYR A 252 -6.00 -10.27 -10.07
N GLY A 253 -6.16 -9.41 -9.07
CA GLY A 253 -7.37 -8.61 -8.83
C GLY A 253 -8.50 -9.38 -8.12
N ARG A 254 -8.28 -10.64 -7.71
CA ARG A 254 -9.30 -11.41 -6.98
C ARG A 254 -9.44 -10.91 -5.54
N LEU A 255 -10.52 -10.17 -5.30
CA LEU A 255 -10.89 -9.60 -4.01
C LEU A 255 -11.64 -10.62 -3.13
N PHE A 256 -11.35 -10.61 -1.83
CA PHE A 256 -12.09 -11.39 -0.83
C PHE A 256 -11.92 -10.76 0.56
N VAL A 257 -12.78 -11.14 1.50
CA VAL A 257 -12.77 -10.61 2.86
C VAL A 257 -12.84 -11.74 3.87
N LEU A 258 -11.86 -11.81 4.75
CA LEU A 258 -11.96 -12.64 5.95
C LEU A 258 -12.72 -11.87 7.03
N MET A 259 -13.75 -12.49 7.59
CA MET A 259 -14.58 -11.86 8.64
C MET A 259 -14.46 -12.63 9.93
N VAL A 260 -14.30 -11.90 11.04
CA VAL A 260 -14.43 -12.46 12.38
C VAL A 260 -15.91 -12.77 12.64
N PRO A 261 -16.28 -14.01 13.00
CA PRO A 261 -17.66 -14.35 13.35
C PRO A 261 -18.20 -13.51 14.51
N LYS A 262 -19.49 -13.14 14.45
CA LYS A 262 -20.14 -12.37 15.52
C LYS A 262 -20.04 -13.11 16.86
N GLY A 263 -19.68 -12.36 17.91
CA GLY A 263 -19.52 -12.89 19.27
C GLY A 263 -18.11 -13.43 19.59
N LEU A 264 -17.21 -13.50 18.61
CA LEU A 264 -15.78 -13.71 18.87
C LEU A 264 -15.07 -12.36 19.00
N PHE A 265 -14.14 -12.30 19.94
CA PHE A 265 -13.30 -11.13 20.17
C PHE A 265 -11.87 -11.49 19.76
N ILE A 266 -11.42 -10.87 18.67
CA ILE A 266 -10.04 -10.95 18.21
C ILE A 266 -9.42 -9.57 18.42
N THR A 267 -8.23 -9.53 19.03
CA THR A 267 -7.44 -8.31 19.22
C THR A 267 -7.33 -7.57 17.90
N GLY A 268 -7.61 -6.26 17.86
CA GLY A 268 -7.34 -5.41 16.70
C GLY A 268 -5.97 -4.72 16.78
N PRO A 269 -5.53 -4.04 15.70
CA PRO A 269 -4.23 -3.37 15.61
C PRO A 269 -3.93 -2.40 16.77
N GLU A 270 -4.80 -1.42 17.03
CA GLU A 270 -4.62 -0.47 18.16
C GLU A 270 -4.54 -1.19 19.52
N GLN A 271 -5.25 -2.32 19.68
CA GLN A 271 -5.16 -3.11 20.90
C GLN A 271 -3.84 -3.87 21.00
N ALA A 272 -3.31 -4.37 19.88
CA ALA A 272 -1.98 -4.96 19.84
C ALA A 272 -0.92 -3.92 20.24
N ASP A 273 -1.02 -2.70 19.73
CA ASP A 273 -0.15 -1.59 20.11
C ASP A 273 -0.23 -1.29 21.62
N ALA A 274 -1.44 -1.31 22.18
CA ALA A 274 -1.64 -1.11 23.62
C ALA A 274 -1.05 -2.26 24.46
N ILE A 275 -1.06 -3.50 23.96
CA ILE A 275 -0.42 -4.64 24.63
C ILE A 275 1.10 -4.46 24.67
N ILE A 276 1.69 -3.97 23.57
CA ILE A 276 3.13 -3.64 23.50
C ILE A 276 3.49 -2.58 24.54
N ASP A 277 2.68 -1.51 24.63
CA ASP A 277 2.94 -0.40 25.56
C ASP A 277 2.77 -0.80 27.04
N GLN A 278 1.91 -1.79 27.31
CA GLN A 278 1.63 -2.30 28.66
C GLN A 278 2.60 -3.39 29.11
N ASP A 279 3.35 -4.00 28.20
CA ASP A 279 4.36 -4.99 28.53
C ASP A 279 5.53 -4.34 29.32
N PRO A 280 5.81 -4.77 30.56
CA PRO A 280 6.82 -4.12 31.40
C PRO A 280 8.24 -4.16 30.81
N ASP A 281 8.62 -5.27 30.18
CA ASP A 281 9.98 -5.47 29.66
C ASP A 281 10.21 -4.68 28.36
N ILE A 282 9.17 -4.57 27.54
CA ILE A 282 9.20 -3.74 26.33
C ILE A 282 9.16 -2.26 26.71
N SER A 283 8.23 -1.85 27.57
CA SER A 283 8.05 -0.46 28.01
C SER A 283 9.28 0.08 28.72
N GLU A 284 9.95 -0.73 29.54
CA GLU A 284 11.24 -0.37 30.14
C GLU A 284 12.30 -0.09 29.07
N LYS A 285 12.48 -0.98 28.08
CA LYS A 285 13.49 -0.80 27.02
C LYS A 285 13.20 0.39 26.13
N ILE A 286 11.94 0.59 25.72
CA ILE A 286 11.52 1.78 24.96
C ILE A 286 11.84 3.05 25.76
N SER A 287 11.50 3.08 27.05
CA SER A 287 11.78 4.20 27.94
C SER A 287 13.29 4.47 28.09
N TRP A 288 14.13 3.44 28.06
CA TRP A 288 15.59 3.59 28.08
C TRP A 288 16.16 4.12 26.76
N TRP A 289 15.66 3.63 25.62
CA TRP A 289 16.08 4.09 24.30
C TRP A 289 15.58 5.49 23.96
N ASN A 290 14.45 5.90 24.52
CA ASN A 290 13.91 7.24 24.33
C ASN A 290 14.54 8.28 25.30
N ARG A 291 15.83 8.12 25.64
CA ARG A 291 16.61 9.03 26.50
C ARG A 291 17.90 9.46 25.81
N LEU A 292 18.55 10.48 26.36
CA LEU A 292 19.95 10.84 26.05
C LEU A 292 20.22 11.19 24.56
N GLY A 293 19.26 11.78 23.86
CA GLY A 293 19.44 12.24 22.47
C GLY A 293 19.21 11.16 21.41
N THR A 294 18.57 10.05 21.79
CA THR A 294 17.96 9.09 20.86
C THR A 294 16.44 9.17 20.94
N GLU A 295 15.80 8.80 19.85
CA GLU A 295 14.36 8.81 19.64
C GLU A 295 13.94 7.42 19.15
N VAL A 296 12.93 6.85 19.80
CA VAL A 296 12.30 5.60 19.37
C VAL A 296 11.21 5.92 18.37
N ILE A 297 11.20 5.19 17.25
CA ILE A 297 10.19 5.31 16.19
C ILE A 297 9.49 3.96 16.07
N ARG A 298 8.18 3.97 16.28
CA ARG A 298 7.29 2.83 16.01
C ARG A 298 7.01 2.77 14.52
N GLY A 299 7.28 1.61 13.91
CA GLY A 299 6.97 1.35 12.51
C GLY A 299 5.50 0.99 12.32
N HIS A 300 5.13 0.64 11.09
CA HIS A 300 3.77 0.16 10.80
C HIS A 300 3.52 -1.20 11.44
N THR A 301 2.35 -1.34 12.05
CA THR A 301 1.84 -2.60 12.59
C THR A 301 1.20 -3.40 11.45
N SER A 302 1.78 -4.55 11.13
CA SER A 302 1.26 -5.44 10.09
C SER A 302 0.54 -6.62 10.71
N LEU A 303 -0.62 -7.01 10.15
CA LEU A 303 -1.35 -8.20 10.55
C LEU A 303 -0.97 -9.36 9.63
N LEU A 304 -0.50 -10.46 10.22
CA LEU A 304 -0.23 -11.73 9.56
C LEU A 304 -1.23 -12.78 10.01
N ILE A 305 -1.51 -13.74 9.13
CA ILE A 305 -2.38 -14.87 9.40
C ILE A 305 -1.55 -16.14 9.31
N ILE A 306 -1.45 -16.88 10.41
CA ILE A 306 -0.65 -18.11 10.52
C ILE A 306 -1.51 -19.19 11.16
N ASP A 307 -1.80 -20.28 10.44
CA ASP A 307 -2.53 -21.46 10.94
C ASP A 307 -3.80 -21.14 11.76
N ASN A 308 -4.56 -20.14 11.29
CA ASN A 308 -5.80 -19.57 11.88
C ASN A 308 -5.63 -18.60 13.05
N GLU A 309 -4.39 -18.24 13.40
CA GLU A 309 -4.11 -17.19 14.36
C GLU A 309 -3.83 -15.87 13.65
N VAL A 310 -4.22 -14.79 14.33
CA VAL A 310 -3.88 -13.43 13.94
C VAL A 310 -2.65 -13.01 14.74
N VAL A 311 -1.60 -12.64 14.02
CA VAL A 311 -0.31 -12.24 14.58
C VAL A 311 0.00 -10.83 14.12
N TYR A 312 0.22 -9.91 15.06
CA TYR A 312 0.64 -8.55 14.75
C TYR A 312 2.15 -8.45 14.83
N VAL A 313 2.75 -7.76 13.86
CA VAL A 313 4.19 -7.54 13.79
C VAL A 313 4.45 -6.06 13.72
N GLU A 314 5.26 -5.55 14.65
CA GLU A 314 5.66 -4.14 14.67
C GLU A 314 7.20 -4.00 14.77
N PRO A 315 7.84 -3.32 13.81
CA PRO A 315 9.25 -3.01 13.89
C PRO A 315 9.50 -1.74 14.72
N ILE A 316 10.46 -1.83 15.65
CA ILE A 316 10.91 -0.70 16.48
C ILE A 316 12.25 -0.19 15.97
N PHE A 317 12.28 1.08 15.58
CA PHE A 317 13.48 1.76 15.12
C PHE A 317 14.03 2.72 16.17
N ILE A 318 15.33 2.98 16.09
CA ILE A 318 15.99 4.03 16.86
C ILE A 318 16.69 4.99 15.91
N ARG A 319 16.55 6.27 16.18
CA ARG A 319 17.23 7.36 15.49
C ARG A 319 17.97 8.23 16.49
N SER A 320 19.18 8.69 16.14
CA SER A 320 19.86 9.72 16.93
C SER A 320 19.34 11.11 16.53
N GLN A 321 19.14 11.98 17.52
CA GLN A 321 18.75 13.37 17.27
C GLN A 321 19.87 14.19 16.60
N GLN A 322 21.13 13.79 16.76
CA GLN A 322 22.28 14.45 16.13
C GLN A 322 22.60 13.85 14.76
N ASN A 323 22.37 12.55 14.58
CA ASN A 323 22.61 11.84 13.33
C ASN A 323 21.36 11.05 12.94
N THR A 324 20.69 11.48 11.87
CA THR A 324 19.34 11.01 11.49
C THR A 324 19.28 9.61 10.90
N ILE A 325 20.35 8.82 11.01
CA ILE A 325 20.35 7.42 10.58
C ILE A 325 19.38 6.65 11.48
N THR A 326 18.33 6.11 10.85
CA THR A 326 17.31 5.28 11.49
C THR A 326 17.72 3.82 11.33
N GLN A 327 17.70 3.07 12.43
CA GLN A 327 18.10 1.66 12.45
C GLN A 327 17.01 0.81 13.07
N LEU A 328 16.66 -0.31 12.43
CA LEU A 328 15.81 -1.33 13.03
C LEU A 328 16.53 -1.87 14.26
N LYS A 329 15.87 -1.81 15.43
CA LYS A 329 16.44 -2.29 16.67
C LYS A 329 15.79 -3.57 17.15
N ARG A 330 14.47 -3.66 17.05
CA ARG A 330 13.68 -4.82 17.48
C ARG A 330 12.50 -5.04 16.56
N VAL A 331 11.96 -6.25 16.63
CA VAL A 331 10.65 -6.62 16.11
C VAL A 331 9.84 -7.12 17.29
N VAL A 332 8.62 -6.62 17.42
CA VAL A 332 7.64 -7.06 18.40
C VAL A 332 6.56 -7.86 17.68
N VAL A 333 6.24 -9.01 18.24
CA VAL A 333 5.16 -9.88 17.79
C VAL A 333 4.08 -9.89 18.86
N VAL A 334 2.84 -9.58 18.51
CA VAL A 334 1.69 -9.72 19.42
C VAL A 334 0.77 -10.81 18.92
N VAL A 335 0.50 -11.78 19.78
CA VAL A 335 -0.38 -12.91 19.48
C VAL A 335 -1.07 -13.36 20.76
N ARG A 336 -2.38 -13.63 20.67
CA ARG A 336 -3.23 -14.05 21.80
C ARG A 336 -3.12 -13.16 23.06
N GLY A 337 -2.86 -11.86 22.89
CA GLY A 337 -2.76 -10.92 24.01
C GLY A 337 -1.39 -10.84 24.68
N HIS A 338 -0.36 -11.50 24.14
CA HIS A 338 1.01 -11.48 24.63
C HIS A 338 1.93 -10.83 23.61
N ALA A 339 2.88 -10.01 24.08
CA ALA A 339 3.90 -9.38 23.25
C ALA A 339 5.26 -10.05 23.43
N PHE A 340 5.94 -10.33 22.32
CA PHE A 340 7.25 -10.96 22.27
C PHE A 340 8.20 -10.09 21.47
N MET A 341 9.28 -9.61 22.08
CA MET A 341 10.20 -8.67 21.43
C MET A 341 11.60 -9.27 21.29
N HIS A 342 12.08 -9.34 20.04
CA HIS A 342 13.44 -9.80 19.74
C HIS A 342 14.12 -8.95 18.65
N GLU A 343 15.35 -9.31 18.29
CA GLU A 343 16.16 -8.60 17.29
C GLU A 343 15.69 -8.82 15.85
N THR A 344 15.01 -9.95 15.60
CA THR A 344 14.48 -10.35 14.29
C THR A 344 13.07 -10.88 14.44
N LEU A 345 12.31 -10.86 13.33
CA LEU A 345 10.96 -11.43 13.29
C LEU A 345 10.97 -12.93 13.61
N GLU A 346 11.90 -13.69 13.02
CA GLU A 346 12.06 -15.13 13.26
C GLU A 346 12.22 -15.43 14.75
N GLN A 347 13.13 -14.75 15.44
CA GLN A 347 13.36 -14.99 16.86
C GLN A 347 12.18 -14.55 17.75
N ALA A 348 11.44 -13.50 17.36
CA ALA A 348 10.24 -13.09 18.09
C ALA A 348 9.10 -14.11 17.92
N LEU A 349 8.99 -14.71 16.73
CA LEU A 349 8.05 -15.79 16.43
C LEU A 349 8.44 -17.10 17.13
N GLU A 350 9.72 -17.47 17.16
CA GLU A 350 10.21 -18.62 17.93
C GLU A 350 9.89 -18.48 19.42
N MET A 351 10.12 -17.29 19.99
CA MET A 351 9.78 -16.99 21.38
C MET A 351 8.27 -17.13 21.63
N ALA A 352 7.43 -16.63 20.72
CA ALA A 352 5.99 -16.82 20.79
C ALA A 352 5.61 -18.31 20.71
N TYR A 353 6.24 -19.10 19.83
CA TYR A 353 5.97 -20.53 19.73
C TYR A 353 6.32 -21.28 21.01
N ASP A 354 7.50 -21.02 21.57
CA ASP A 354 7.99 -21.71 22.77
C ASP A 354 7.11 -21.44 23.99
N GLU A 355 6.57 -20.23 24.13
CA GLU A 355 5.76 -19.85 25.30
C GLU A 355 4.27 -20.21 25.18
N ILE A 356 3.66 -20.07 24.00
CA ILE A 356 2.21 -20.21 23.82
C ILE A 356 1.78 -21.21 22.73
N GLY A 357 2.73 -21.91 22.10
CA GLY A 357 2.47 -23.01 21.17
C GLY A 357 1.88 -22.59 19.82
N VAL A 358 2.22 -21.40 19.32
CA VAL A 358 1.83 -20.94 17.97
C VAL A 358 2.72 -21.60 16.91
N GLU A 359 2.25 -22.66 16.25
CA GLU A 359 3.02 -23.29 15.16
C GLU A 359 3.32 -22.24 14.07
N VAL A 360 4.54 -21.75 14.07
CA VAL A 360 5.08 -20.92 12.99
C VAL A 360 5.91 -21.88 12.15
N LEU A 361 5.49 -22.12 10.91
CA LEU A 361 6.36 -22.74 9.94
C LEU A 361 7.54 -21.81 9.72
N ALA A 362 8.67 -22.11 10.37
CA ALA A 362 9.94 -21.50 10.09
C ALA A 362 10.19 -21.60 8.58
N THR A 363 10.11 -20.48 7.87
CA THR A 363 10.51 -20.40 6.48
C THR A 363 12.02 -20.56 6.45
N ASN A 364 12.49 -21.72 5.98
CA ASN A 364 13.91 -21.96 5.79
C ASN A 364 14.52 -20.92 4.84
N PRO A 365 15.79 -20.51 5.07
CA PRO A 365 16.45 -19.41 4.36
C PRO A 365 16.69 -19.63 2.87
#